data_AF-A0A949HW58-F1
#
_entry.id   AF-A0A949HW58-F1
#
_cell.length_a   1.000
_cell.length_b   1.000
_cell.length_c   1.000
_cell.angle_alpha   90.00
_cell.angle_beta   90.00
_cell.angle_gamma   90.00
#
_symmetry.space_group_name_H-M   'P 1'
#
loop_
_entity.id
_entity.type
_entity.pdbx_description
1 polymer ?
#
loop_
_entity_poly.entity_id
_entity_poly.type
_entity_poly.pdbx_seq_one_letter_code
_entity_poly.pdbx_strand_id
1 'polypeptide(L)'
;MAWIKRNLFFVIGGVVAVLLLGLAGFYDFKNWERNSKALAALNEAYQTLRQLGSQTPSPGNDEVNNIAAARQQTQEVRAWIARASQYFQPVPPIPRPANGALTSKDFADALSRTVARMQDEAAAASVALPAQFSFSFTVQQQGLRFAPGSLLPLAQQLGDVKAIC
;
A
#
# COMPACT_ATOMS: atom_id res chain seq x y z
N MET A 1 55.51 76.44 -13.60
CA MET A 1 55.00 75.62 -14.73
C MET A 1 56.07 74.79 -15.46
N ALA A 2 57.36 75.16 -15.48
CA ALA A 2 58.38 74.39 -16.22
C ALA A 2 58.65 72.98 -15.63
N TRP A 3 58.56 72.81 -14.31
CA TRP A 3 58.79 71.53 -13.65
C TRP A 3 57.76 70.45 -14.01
N ILE A 4 56.47 70.81 -14.04
CA ILE A 4 55.39 69.89 -14.46
C ILE A 4 55.55 69.52 -15.94
N LYS A 5 55.92 70.47 -16.81
CA LYS A 5 56.17 70.18 -18.23
C LYS A 5 57.37 69.24 -18.44
N ARG A 6 58.41 69.33 -17.60
CA ARG A 6 59.61 68.49 -17.68
C ARG A 6 59.41 67.09 -17.07
N ASN A 7 58.47 66.93 -16.14
CA ASN A 7 58.15 65.67 -15.44
C ASN A 7 56.72 65.18 -15.73
N LEU A 8 56.17 65.52 -16.90
CA LEU A 8 54.75 65.33 -17.20
C LEU A 8 54.30 63.87 -17.06
N PHE A 9 55.11 62.92 -17.53
CA PHE A 9 54.81 61.49 -17.41
C PHE A 9 54.74 61.00 -15.96
N PHE A 10 55.58 61.54 -15.07
CA PHE A 10 55.57 61.18 -13.66
C PHE A 10 54.30 61.70 -12.97
N VAL A 11 53.88 62.93 -13.29
CA VAL A 11 52.64 63.51 -12.75
C VAL A 11 51.41 62.73 -13.24
N ILE A 12 51.35 62.41 -14.53
CA ILE A 12 50.26 61.61 -15.10
C ILE A 12 50.24 60.21 -14.48
N GLY A 13 51.40 59.55 -14.40
CA GLY A 13 51.52 58.23 -13.78
C GLY A 13 51.11 58.22 -12.30
N GLY A 14 51.47 59.27 -11.54
CA GLY A 14 51.07 59.44 -10.15
C GLY A 14 49.56 59.61 -9.99
N VAL A 15 48.92 60.43 -10.83
CA VAL A 15 47.46 60.61 -10.82
C VAL A 15 46.75 59.30 -11.17
N VAL A 16 47.23 58.58 -12.19
CA VAL A 16 46.67 57.28 -12.58
C VAL A 16 46.82 56.26 -11.45
N ALA A 17 47.97 56.21 -10.79
CA ALA A 17 48.21 55.30 -9.66
C ALA A 17 47.25 55.57 -8.49
N VAL A 18 47.04 56.83 -8.12
CA VAL A 18 46.09 57.21 -7.06
C VAL A 18 44.65 56.85 -7.45
N LEU A 19 44.28 57.06 -8.71
CA LEU A 19 42.96 56.70 -9.22
C LEU A 19 42.73 55.18 -9.16
N LEU A 20 43.71 54.39 -9.62
CA LEU A 20 43.62 52.92 -9.57
C LEU A 20 43.56 52.40 -8.14
N LEU A 21 44.34 52.97 -7.21
CA LEU A 21 44.28 52.61 -5.79
C LEU A 21 42.93 52.95 -5.16
N GLY A 22 42.35 54.11 -5.50
CA GLY A 22 41.01 54.50 -5.05
C GLY A 22 39.92 53.55 -5.57
N LEU A 23 39.99 53.17 -6.85
CA LEU A 23 39.07 52.20 -7.44
C LEU A 23 39.22 50.80 -6.82
N ALA A 24 40.45 50.36 -6.56
CA ALA A 24 40.73 49.09 -5.89
C ALA A 24 40.14 49.07 -4.48
N GLY A 25 40.38 50.10 -3.67
CA GLY A 25 39.81 50.21 -2.33
C GLY A 25 38.28 50.23 -2.33
N PHE A 26 37.65 50.90 -3.30
CA PHE A 26 36.19 50.89 -3.44
C PHE A 26 35.65 49.52 -3.87
N TYR A 27 36.35 48.83 -4.77
CA TYR A 27 36.00 47.47 -5.20
C TYR A 27 36.09 46.47 -4.04
N ASP A 28 37.17 46.54 -3.26
CA ASP A 28 37.37 45.70 -2.09
C ASP A 28 36.31 45.95 -1.02
N PHE A 29 35.97 47.22 -0.76
CA PHE A 29 34.90 47.57 0.18
C PHE A 29 33.54 47.00 -0.26
N LYS A 30 33.19 47.11 -1.55
CA LYS A 30 31.96 46.53 -2.08
C LYS A 30 31.94 45.01 -2.02
N ASN A 31 33.07 44.36 -2.25
CA ASN A 31 33.17 42.90 -2.18
C ASN A 31 33.14 42.40 -0.74
N TRP A 32 33.67 43.17 0.20
CA TRP A 32 33.62 42.85 1.62
C TRP A 32 32.18 42.66 2.11
N GLU A 33 31.29 43.59 1.77
CA GLU A 33 29.88 43.51 2.15
C GLU A 33 29.16 42.32 1.49
N ARG A 34 29.48 42.01 0.24
CA ARG A 34 28.92 40.83 -0.45
C ARG A 34 29.39 39.54 0.20
N ASN A 35 30.69 39.46 0.50
CA ASN A 35 31.29 38.27 1.09
C ASN A 35 30.79 38.05 2.53
N SER A 36 30.62 39.12 3.32
CA SER A 36 30.06 39.02 4.66
C SER A 36 28.61 38.53 4.65
N LYS A 37 27.79 39.02 3.72
CA LYS A 37 26.41 38.54 3.52
C LYS A 37 26.35 37.07 3.10
N ALA A 38 27.20 36.65 2.15
CA ALA A 38 27.28 35.27 1.71
C ALA A 38 27.70 34.33 2.85
N LEU A 39 28.69 34.75 3.66
CA LEU A 39 29.15 33.99 4.82
C LEU A 39 28.09 33.91 5.93
N ALA A 40 27.34 34.99 6.15
CA ALA A 40 26.22 34.99 7.10
C ALA A 40 25.11 34.01 6.68
N ALA A 41 24.69 34.04 5.41
CA ALA A 41 23.70 33.11 4.87
C ALA A 41 24.17 31.64 4.94
N LEU A 42 25.44 31.40 4.66
CA LEU A 42 26.03 30.06 4.79
C LEU A 42 25.97 29.57 6.25
N ASN A 43 26.37 30.42 7.21
CA ASN A 43 26.32 30.08 8.63
C ASN A 43 24.90 29.83 9.12
N GLU A 44 23.92 30.64 8.70
CA GLU A 44 22.51 30.46 9.01
C GLU A 44 21.98 29.11 8.48
N ALA A 45 22.32 28.75 7.24
CA ALA A 45 21.94 27.46 6.65
C ALA A 45 22.55 26.28 7.43
N TYR A 46 23.83 26.37 7.82
CA TYR A 46 24.47 25.33 8.63
C TYR A 46 23.87 25.23 10.04
N GLN A 47 23.51 26.35 10.65
CA GLN A 47 22.83 26.35 11.95
C GLN A 47 21.44 25.71 11.85
N THR A 48 20.68 26.05 10.81
CA THR A 48 19.37 25.47 10.53
C THR A 48 19.49 23.96 10.33
N LEU A 49 20.47 23.51 9.55
CA LEU A 49 20.71 22.09 9.31
C LEU A 49 21.13 21.35 10.58
N ARG A 50 21.97 21.96 11.43
CA ARG A 50 22.31 21.39 12.75
C ARG A 50 21.09 21.30 13.65
N GLN A 51 20.24 22.34 13.68
CA GLN A 51 19.01 22.33 14.47
C GLN A 51 18.07 21.22 14.00
N LEU A 52 17.79 21.14 12.70
CA LEU A 52 16.95 20.10 12.10
C LEU A 52 17.52 18.69 12.30
N GLY A 53 18.84 18.51 12.19
CA GLY A 53 19.50 17.22 12.44
C GLY A 53 19.57 16.83 13.92
N SER A 54 19.56 17.81 14.83
CA SER A 54 19.48 17.59 16.28
C SER A 54 18.05 17.38 16.77
N GLN A 55 17.06 17.83 16.00
CA GLN A 55 15.68 17.49 16.23
C GLN A 55 15.48 16.06 15.73
N THR A 56 14.87 15.23 16.55
CA THR A 56 14.23 14.00 16.10
C THR A 56 12.74 14.33 15.89
N PRO A 57 12.33 14.86 14.71
CA PRO A 57 10.91 14.95 14.38
C PRO A 57 10.38 13.52 14.23
N SER A 58 10.04 12.92 15.36
CA SER A 58 9.32 11.67 15.43
C SER A 58 7.87 12.00 15.12
N PRO A 59 7.14 11.17 14.36
CA PRO A 59 5.70 11.32 14.22
C PRO A 59 4.94 11.15 15.55
N GLY A 60 5.60 11.03 16.71
CA GLY A 60 5.02 11.07 18.05
C GLY A 60 5.87 11.92 19.03
N ASN A 61 5.76 11.69 20.33
CA ASN A 61 6.49 12.40 21.39
C ASN A 61 7.43 11.44 22.16
N ASP A 62 8.13 11.93 23.19
CA ASP A 62 9.04 11.10 24.01
C ASP A 62 8.35 9.91 24.70
N GLU A 63 7.02 9.95 24.84
CA GLU A 63 6.20 8.91 25.45
C GLU A 63 5.56 7.95 24.43
N VAL A 64 5.37 8.39 23.18
CA VAL A 64 4.56 7.69 22.18
C VAL A 64 5.32 7.55 20.87
N ASN A 65 5.70 6.31 20.56
CA ASN A 65 6.28 5.96 19.28
C ASN A 65 5.19 5.56 18.28
N ASN A 66 4.69 6.53 17.52
CA ASN A 66 3.62 6.31 16.53
C ASN A 66 4.02 5.33 15.40
N ILE A 67 5.31 5.20 15.08
CA ILE A 67 5.78 4.21 14.10
C ILE A 67 5.66 2.80 14.67
N ALA A 68 6.05 2.59 15.92
CA ALA A 68 5.91 1.31 16.59
C ALA A 68 4.43 0.92 16.76
N ALA A 69 3.58 1.85 17.19
CA ALA A 69 2.14 1.65 17.31
C ALA A 69 1.51 1.26 15.97
N ALA A 70 1.84 1.98 14.88
CA ALA A 70 1.33 1.66 13.55
C ALA A 70 1.78 0.27 13.06
N ARG A 71 3.03 -0.12 13.34
CA ARG A 71 3.53 -1.47 13.01
C ARG A 71 2.78 -2.55 13.78
N GLN A 72 2.55 -2.34 15.07
CA GLN A 72 1.81 -3.29 15.91
C GLN A 72 0.36 -3.45 15.42
N GLN A 73 -0.35 -2.34 15.21
CA GLN A 73 -1.72 -2.36 14.68
C GLN A 73 -1.79 -3.05 13.32
N THR A 74 -0.80 -2.82 12.44
CA THR A 74 -0.72 -3.51 11.14
C THR A 74 -0.59 -5.02 11.31
N GLN A 75 0.22 -5.48 12.27
CA GLN A 75 0.35 -6.91 12.56
C GLN A 75 -0.94 -7.51 13.12
N GLU A 76 -1.61 -6.81 14.03
CA GLU A 76 -2.89 -7.23 14.60
C GLU A 76 -3.98 -7.38 13.53
N VAL A 77 -4.10 -6.39 12.63
CA VAL A 77 -5.03 -6.43 11.50
C VAL A 77 -4.71 -7.59 10.56
N ARG A 78 -3.43 -7.81 10.22
CA ARG A 78 -3.03 -8.95 9.38
C ARG A 78 -3.35 -10.29 10.03
N ALA A 79 -3.10 -10.44 11.32
CA ALA A 79 -3.44 -11.64 12.07
C ALA A 79 -4.95 -11.85 12.14
N TRP A 80 -5.74 -10.78 12.25
CA TRP A 80 -7.19 -10.85 12.17
C TRP A 80 -7.67 -11.27 10.78
N ILE A 81 -7.16 -10.67 9.70
CA ILE A 81 -7.49 -11.06 8.32
C ILE A 81 -7.17 -12.53 8.07
N ALA A 82 -6.01 -13.01 8.54
CA ALA A 82 -5.59 -14.41 8.38
C ALA A 82 -6.50 -15.39 9.13
N ARG A 83 -7.08 -14.98 10.26
CA ARG A 83 -8.09 -15.78 10.98
C ARG A 83 -9.44 -15.70 10.29
N ALA A 84 -9.88 -14.50 9.92
CA ALA A 84 -11.17 -14.27 9.27
C ALA A 84 -11.25 -15.00 7.92
N SER A 85 -10.19 -14.99 7.12
CA SER A 85 -10.16 -15.64 5.79
C SER A 85 -10.40 -17.14 5.85
N GLN A 86 -10.16 -17.80 6.99
CA GLN A 86 -10.47 -19.23 7.16
C GLN A 86 -11.97 -19.51 7.13
N TYR A 87 -12.80 -18.54 7.55
CA TYR A 87 -14.25 -18.66 7.55
C TYR A 87 -14.90 -18.29 6.22
N PHE A 88 -14.19 -17.58 5.34
CA PHE A 88 -14.67 -17.14 4.02
C PHE A 88 -14.03 -17.91 2.87
N GLN A 89 -13.69 -19.18 3.09
CA GLN A 89 -13.17 -20.05 2.03
C GLN A 89 -14.30 -20.42 1.05
N PRO A 90 -14.05 -20.45 -0.27
CA PRO A 90 -15.02 -20.95 -1.24
C PRO A 90 -15.44 -22.36 -0.89
N VAL A 91 -16.75 -22.60 -0.83
CA VAL A 91 -17.29 -23.94 -0.62
C VAL A 91 -16.97 -24.77 -1.87
N PRO A 92 -16.40 -25.97 -1.73
CA PRO A 92 -16.07 -26.80 -2.88
C PRO A 92 -17.35 -27.34 -3.56
N PRO A 93 -17.39 -27.40 -4.91
CA PRO A 93 -18.51 -28.01 -5.62
C PRO A 93 -18.61 -29.51 -5.33
N ILE A 94 -19.84 -30.02 -5.39
CA ILE A 94 -20.16 -31.44 -5.22
C ILE A 94 -20.80 -31.97 -6.51
N PRO A 95 -20.17 -32.93 -7.22
CA PRO A 95 -18.85 -33.51 -6.95
C PRO A 95 -17.72 -32.57 -7.41
N ARG A 96 -16.52 -32.76 -6.86
CA ARG A 96 -15.33 -32.06 -7.36
C ARG A 96 -14.86 -32.72 -8.67
N PRO A 97 -14.89 -32.03 -9.82
CA PRO A 97 -14.44 -32.62 -11.07
C PRO A 97 -12.91 -32.75 -11.06
N ALA A 98 -12.39 -33.96 -11.35
CA ALA A 98 -10.95 -34.23 -11.34
C ALA A 98 -10.21 -33.44 -12.45
N ASN A 99 -10.84 -33.26 -13.62
CA ASN A 99 -10.24 -32.64 -14.81
C ASN A 99 -11.08 -31.46 -15.34
N GLY A 100 -11.89 -30.82 -14.48
CA GLY A 100 -12.82 -29.76 -14.89
C GLY A 100 -14.04 -30.23 -15.69
N ALA A 101 -14.05 -31.47 -16.18
CA ALA A 101 -15.20 -32.10 -16.80
C ALA A 101 -16.11 -32.72 -15.74
N LEU A 102 -17.40 -32.35 -15.77
CA LEU A 102 -18.45 -32.92 -14.95
C LEU A 102 -19.52 -33.50 -15.87
N THR A 103 -19.88 -34.77 -15.68
CA THR A 103 -20.97 -35.38 -16.45
C THR A 103 -22.29 -35.29 -15.69
N SER A 104 -23.41 -35.33 -16.42
CA SER A 104 -24.75 -35.40 -15.82
C SER A 104 -24.91 -36.58 -14.86
N LYS A 105 -24.29 -37.72 -15.19
CA LYS A 105 -24.32 -38.91 -14.35
C LYS A 105 -23.58 -38.67 -13.03
N ASP A 106 -22.36 -38.12 -13.09
CA ASP A 106 -21.56 -37.86 -11.90
C ASP A 106 -22.28 -36.89 -10.95
N PHE A 107 -22.90 -35.86 -11.51
CA PHE A 107 -23.67 -34.90 -10.73
C PHE A 107 -24.94 -35.53 -10.14
N ALA A 108 -25.74 -36.26 -10.93
CA ALA A 108 -26.95 -36.92 -10.43
C ALA A 108 -26.63 -37.91 -9.30
N ASP A 109 -25.59 -38.73 -9.49
CA ASP A 109 -25.12 -39.70 -8.49
C ASP A 109 -24.66 -38.98 -7.20
N ALA A 110 -23.97 -37.83 -7.33
CA ALA A 110 -23.53 -37.04 -6.18
C ALA A 110 -24.69 -36.32 -5.47
N LEU A 111 -25.67 -35.82 -6.23
CA LEU A 111 -26.87 -35.16 -5.71
C LEU A 111 -27.68 -36.13 -4.85
N SER A 112 -27.98 -37.33 -5.36
CA SER A 112 -28.74 -38.34 -4.62
C SER A 112 -28.04 -38.73 -3.31
N ARG A 113 -26.72 -38.98 -3.35
CA ARG A 113 -25.94 -39.31 -2.15
C ARG A 113 -25.91 -38.17 -1.13
N THR A 114 -25.77 -36.93 -1.60
CA THR A 114 -25.67 -35.77 -0.72
C THR A 114 -27.00 -35.49 -0.05
N VAL A 115 -28.12 -35.56 -0.77
CA VAL A 115 -29.44 -35.36 -0.17
C VAL A 115 -29.78 -36.48 0.83
N ALA A 116 -29.53 -37.74 0.50
CA ALA A 116 -29.74 -38.84 1.43
C ALA A 116 -28.94 -38.63 2.73
N ARG A 117 -27.66 -38.25 2.60
CA ARG A 117 -26.81 -37.94 3.75
C ARG A 117 -27.34 -36.77 4.59
N MET A 118 -27.81 -35.68 3.98
CA MET A 118 -28.37 -34.54 4.72
C MET A 118 -29.68 -34.92 5.43
N GLN A 119 -30.49 -35.81 4.85
CA GLN A 119 -31.68 -36.36 5.52
C GLN A 119 -31.30 -37.20 6.73
N ASP A 120 -30.28 -38.06 6.61
CA ASP A 120 -29.76 -38.87 7.71
C ASP A 120 -29.15 -38.00 8.83
N GLU A 121 -28.38 -36.97 8.46
CA GLU A 121 -27.80 -36.00 9.40
C GLU A 121 -28.89 -35.19 10.13
N ALA A 122 -29.95 -34.78 9.43
CA ALA A 122 -31.11 -34.15 10.05
C ALA A 122 -31.83 -35.09 11.02
N ALA A 123 -32.02 -36.35 10.66
CA ALA A 123 -32.62 -37.35 11.55
C ALA A 123 -31.75 -37.58 12.80
N ALA A 124 -30.43 -37.66 12.65
CA ALA A 124 -29.49 -37.78 13.77
C ALA A 124 -29.50 -36.54 14.68
N ALA A 125 -29.70 -35.34 14.11
CA ALA A 125 -29.87 -34.08 14.84
C ALA A 125 -31.28 -33.87 15.41
N SER A 126 -32.19 -34.86 15.28
CA SER A 126 -33.60 -34.75 15.69
C SER A 126 -34.38 -33.61 15.02
N VAL A 127 -33.99 -33.24 13.80
CA VAL A 127 -34.67 -32.24 12.97
C VAL A 127 -35.72 -32.95 12.10
N ALA A 128 -36.99 -32.62 12.32
CA ALA A 128 -38.08 -33.16 11.52
C ALA A 128 -38.12 -32.52 10.13
N LEU A 129 -37.83 -33.31 9.09
CA LEU A 129 -37.95 -32.89 7.69
C LEU A 129 -39.30 -33.31 7.11
N PRO A 130 -39.89 -32.52 6.19
CA PRO A 130 -41.01 -32.98 5.37
C PRO A 130 -40.66 -34.26 4.60
N ALA A 131 -41.66 -35.08 4.30
CA ALA A 131 -41.46 -36.26 3.46
C ALA A 131 -40.87 -35.84 2.10
N GLN A 132 -39.82 -36.55 1.66
CA GLN A 132 -39.13 -36.30 0.38
C GLN A 132 -38.50 -34.90 0.26
N PHE A 133 -38.05 -34.31 1.37
CA PHE A 133 -37.41 -33.00 1.34
C PHE A 133 -36.09 -33.01 0.55
N SER A 134 -36.04 -32.21 -0.52
CA SER A 134 -34.97 -32.23 -1.51
C SER A 134 -34.04 -31.02 -1.47
N PHE A 135 -34.13 -30.18 -0.42
CA PHE A 135 -33.27 -28.99 -0.23
C PHE A 135 -33.16 -28.11 -1.50
N SER A 136 -34.30 -27.82 -2.14
CA SER A 136 -34.41 -27.06 -3.39
C SER A 136 -33.96 -27.77 -4.69
N PHE A 137 -33.64 -29.06 -4.63
CA PHE A 137 -33.24 -29.87 -5.80
C PHE A 137 -34.33 -30.81 -6.33
N THR A 138 -35.61 -30.53 -6.07
CA THR A 138 -36.74 -31.42 -6.44
C THR A 138 -36.76 -31.79 -7.93
N VAL A 139 -36.48 -30.82 -8.82
CA VAL A 139 -36.45 -31.05 -10.28
C VAL A 139 -35.19 -31.80 -10.70
N GLN A 140 -34.05 -31.42 -10.12
CA GLN A 140 -32.73 -31.96 -10.44
C GLN A 140 -32.58 -33.41 -9.97
N GLN A 141 -33.27 -33.81 -8.90
CA GLN A 141 -33.29 -35.20 -8.44
C GLN A 141 -34.02 -36.15 -9.40
N GLN A 142 -35.03 -35.66 -10.12
CA GLN A 142 -35.82 -36.48 -11.04
C GLN A 142 -35.20 -36.57 -12.43
N GLY A 143 -34.27 -35.66 -12.76
CA GLY A 143 -33.66 -35.54 -14.08
C GLY A 143 -32.25 -36.14 -14.17
N LEU A 144 -32.02 -36.97 -15.20
CA LEU A 144 -30.67 -37.43 -15.60
C LEU A 144 -30.02 -36.52 -16.66
N ARG A 145 -30.73 -35.48 -17.11
CA ARG A 145 -30.27 -34.55 -18.13
C ARG A 145 -30.39 -33.13 -17.59
N PHE A 146 -29.26 -32.42 -17.62
CA PHE A 146 -29.15 -31.04 -17.16
C PHE A 146 -28.90 -30.13 -18.36
N ALA A 147 -29.33 -28.87 -18.25
CA ALA A 147 -29.10 -27.88 -19.30
C ALA A 147 -27.58 -27.70 -19.56
N PRO A 148 -27.15 -27.50 -20.82
CA PRO A 148 -25.76 -27.22 -21.14
C PRO A 148 -25.22 -26.06 -20.29
N GLY A 149 -24.03 -26.24 -19.69
CA GLY A 149 -23.40 -25.23 -18.83
C GLY A 149 -23.96 -25.12 -17.40
N SER A 150 -25.03 -25.84 -17.05
CA SER A 150 -25.63 -25.74 -15.70
C SER A 150 -24.97 -26.63 -14.64
N LEU A 151 -24.19 -27.64 -15.04
CA LEU A 151 -23.63 -28.64 -14.15
C LEU A 151 -22.70 -28.07 -13.07
N LEU A 152 -21.77 -27.19 -13.46
CA LEU A 152 -20.84 -26.57 -12.50
C LEU A 152 -21.57 -25.64 -11.51
N PRO A 153 -22.46 -24.72 -11.95
CA PRO A 153 -23.29 -23.94 -11.03
C PRO A 153 -24.13 -24.81 -10.08
N LEU A 154 -24.74 -25.90 -10.58
CA LEU A 154 -25.55 -26.81 -9.75
C LEU A 154 -24.68 -27.59 -8.75
N ALA A 155 -23.48 -28.01 -9.15
CA ALA A 155 -22.52 -28.65 -8.25
C ALA A 155 -22.03 -27.69 -7.16
N GLN A 156 -21.82 -26.41 -7.50
CA GLN A 156 -21.49 -25.37 -6.54
C GLN A 156 -22.64 -25.16 -5.54
N GLN A 157 -23.87 -25.00 -6.04
CA GLN A 157 -25.06 -24.83 -5.20
C GLN A 157 -25.28 -26.01 -4.26
N LEU A 158 -25.03 -27.24 -4.73
CA LEU A 158 -25.14 -28.43 -3.87
C LEU A 158 -24.09 -28.41 -2.75
N GLY A 159 -22.87 -27.94 -3.07
CA GLY A 159 -21.84 -27.67 -2.07
C GLY A 159 -22.30 -26.63 -1.05
N ASP A 160 -22.79 -25.49 -1.53
CA ASP A 160 -23.22 -24.36 -0.70
C ASP A 160 -24.36 -24.77 0.25
N VAL A 161 -25.38 -25.47 -0.26
CA VAL A 161 -26.50 -25.97 0.55
C VAL A 161 -26.00 -26.93 1.63
N LYS A 162 -25.12 -27.87 1.29
CA LYS A 162 -24.53 -28.78 2.28
C LYS A 162 -23.65 -28.06 3.31
N ALA A 163 -23.02 -26.94 2.97
CA ALA A 163 -22.21 -26.18 3.92
C ALA A 163 -23.07 -25.40 4.93
N ILE A 164 -24.33 -25.11 4.59
CA ILE A 164 -25.27 -24.36 5.43
C ILE A 164 -26.14 -25.29 6.30
N CYS A 165 -26.52 -26.44 5.76
CA CYS A 165 -27.35 -27.45 6.45
C CYS A 165 -26.52 -28.36 7.35
#